data_AF-A0A2E6YKZ3-F1
#
_entry.id   AF-A0A2E6YKZ3-F1
#
_cell.length_a   1.000
_cell.length_b   1.000
_cell.length_c   1.000
_cell.angle_alpha   90.00
_cell.angle_beta   90.00
_cell.angle_gamma   90.00
#
_symmetry.space_group_name_H-M   'P 1'
#
loop_
_entity.id
_entity.type
_entity.pdbx_description
1 polymer ?
#
loop_
_entity_poly.entity_id
_entity_poly.type
_entity_poly.pdbx_seq_one_letter_code
_entity_poly.pdbx_strand_id
1 'polypeptide(L)'
;MANNFLRKETYKPEEIFKNLPNPADYPKNFNLKKVKVDYDGDLMKMGSQRYYVFRKSLKCSHCERVGLYFAKETHLNKQGEPASPSFHFNLYAVDPDGTEVLMTKDHVLARSKGGANSLKNYVTMCEPCNSYKRSMDEEKAKELAEERQRAGILLKLGEVHG
;
A
#
# COMPACT_ATOMS: atom_id res chain seq x y z
N MET A 1 14.89 -3.33 15.38
CA MET A 1 15.45 -4.30 14.39
C MET A 1 15.64 -3.53 13.10
N ALA A 2 16.86 -3.50 12.54
CA ALA A 2 17.07 -2.88 11.23
C ALA A 2 16.26 -3.65 10.19
N ASN A 3 15.50 -2.94 9.37
CA ASN A 3 14.73 -3.50 8.28
C ASN A 3 15.69 -4.20 7.31
N ASN A 4 15.58 -5.53 7.15
CA ASN A 4 16.53 -6.35 6.38
C ASN A 4 16.21 -6.28 4.87
N PHE A 5 16.31 -5.09 4.29
CA PHE A 5 16.13 -4.84 2.87
C PHE A 5 17.43 -4.37 2.23
N LEU A 6 17.67 -4.81 1.00
CA LEU A 6 18.58 -4.13 0.08
C LEU A 6 17.77 -3.11 -0.70
N ARG A 7 18.09 -1.82 -0.53
CA ARG A 7 17.52 -0.70 -1.30
C ARG A 7 18.48 -0.31 -2.41
N LYS A 8 17.96 -0.18 -3.63
CA LYS A 8 18.71 0.30 -4.79
C LYS A 8 18.52 1.80 -5.01
N GLU A 9 17.29 2.22 -5.31
CA GLU A 9 16.96 3.63 -5.54
C GLU A 9 15.59 4.02 -4.95
N THR A 10 15.28 5.31 -5.04
CA THR A 10 13.98 5.89 -4.66
C THR A 10 13.36 6.66 -5.81
N TYR A 11 12.03 6.64 -5.90
CA TYR A 11 11.25 7.20 -7.01
C TYR A 11 10.04 7.94 -6.48
N LYS A 12 9.60 9.00 -7.17
CA LYS A 12 8.36 9.68 -6.81
C LYS A 12 7.14 8.80 -7.14
N PRO A 13 6.03 8.94 -6.40
CA PRO A 13 4.82 8.16 -6.66
C PRO A 13 4.31 8.25 -8.09
N GLU A 14 4.40 9.43 -8.72
CA GLU A 14 3.92 9.65 -10.08
C GLU A 14 4.69 8.83 -11.11
N GLU A 15 5.98 8.60 -10.90
CA GLU A 15 6.84 7.80 -11.79
C GLU A 15 6.42 6.32 -11.74
N ILE A 16 6.16 5.81 -10.53
CA ILE A 16 5.69 4.43 -10.34
C ILE A 16 4.29 4.25 -10.91
N PHE A 17 3.40 5.23 -10.71
CA PHE A 17 2.02 5.15 -11.14
C PHE A 17 1.83 5.17 -12.66
N LYS A 18 2.74 5.82 -13.41
CA LYS A 18 2.75 5.75 -14.88
C LYS A 18 2.98 4.34 -15.42
N ASN A 19 3.64 3.49 -14.64
CA ASN A 19 4.00 2.12 -15.01
C ASN A 19 3.03 1.07 -14.44
N LEU A 20 1.89 1.48 -13.88
CA LEU A 20 0.90 0.53 -13.39
C LEU A 20 0.11 -0.09 -14.55
N PRO A 21 0.00 -1.42 -14.59
CA PRO A 21 -0.79 -2.08 -15.63
C PRO A 21 -2.24 -1.64 -15.52
N ASN A 22 -2.86 -1.25 -16.64
CA ASN A 22 -4.29 -0.97 -16.65
C ASN A 22 -5.06 -2.29 -16.77
N PRO A 23 -5.95 -2.64 -15.81
CA PRO A 23 -6.71 -3.89 -15.86
C PRO A 23 -7.53 -4.07 -17.15
N ALA A 24 -7.93 -2.98 -17.81
CA ALA A 24 -8.70 -3.02 -19.06
C ALA A 24 -7.89 -3.58 -20.25
N ASP A 25 -6.56 -3.55 -20.18
CA ASP A 25 -5.67 -4.00 -21.25
C ASP A 25 -5.48 -5.52 -21.24
N TYR A 26 -6.05 -6.23 -20.25
CA TYR A 26 -5.89 -7.68 -20.07
C TYR A 26 -7.22 -8.42 -20.26
N PRO A 27 -7.18 -9.70 -20.67
CA PRO A 27 -8.38 -10.52 -20.74
C PRO A 27 -9.14 -10.58 -19.42
N LYS A 28 -10.47 -10.74 -19.51
CA LYS A 28 -11.31 -10.95 -18.33
C LYS A 28 -10.73 -12.11 -17.49
N ASN A 29 -10.63 -11.89 -16.18
CA ASN A 29 -10.05 -12.82 -15.19
C ASN A 29 -8.52 -13.02 -15.24
N PHE A 30 -7.78 -12.21 -16.00
CA PHE A 30 -6.33 -12.26 -15.97
C PHE A 30 -5.79 -11.95 -14.56
N ASN A 31 -4.84 -12.76 -14.10
CA ASN A 31 -4.20 -12.53 -12.81
C ASN A 31 -3.09 -11.48 -12.94
N LEU A 32 -3.44 -10.22 -12.72
CA LEU A 32 -2.52 -9.09 -12.77
C LEU A 32 -1.25 -9.29 -11.91
N LYS A 33 -1.30 -10.07 -10.82
CA LYS A 33 -0.12 -10.33 -9.98
C LYS A 33 1.02 -11.04 -10.73
N LYS A 34 0.74 -11.61 -11.91
CA LYS A 34 1.75 -12.21 -12.80
C LYS A 34 2.45 -11.20 -13.69
N VAL A 35 1.93 -9.98 -13.82
CA VAL A 35 2.57 -8.92 -14.62
C VAL A 35 3.89 -8.54 -13.95
N LYS A 36 4.97 -8.68 -14.72
CA LYS A 36 6.29 -8.16 -14.41
C LYS A 36 6.61 -7.06 -15.42
N VAL A 37 7.15 -5.96 -14.93
CA VAL A 37 7.61 -4.82 -15.74
C VAL A 37 9.10 -4.68 -15.47
N ASP A 38 9.89 -4.57 -16.53
CA ASP A 38 11.30 -4.18 -16.40
C ASP A 38 11.35 -2.72 -15.97
N TYR A 39 12.05 -2.47 -14.86
CA TYR A 39 12.28 -1.13 -14.34
C TYR A 39 13.77 -1.00 -14.03
N ASP A 40 14.50 -0.32 -14.92
CA ASP A 40 15.94 -0.10 -14.86
C ASP A 40 16.75 -1.40 -14.69
N GLY A 41 16.39 -2.44 -15.45
CA GLY A 41 17.11 -3.72 -15.49
C GLY A 41 16.67 -4.72 -14.41
N ASP A 42 15.67 -4.39 -13.59
CA ASP A 42 15.09 -5.31 -12.60
C ASP A 42 13.62 -5.59 -12.88
N LEU A 43 13.20 -6.85 -12.71
CA LEU A 43 11.81 -7.25 -12.89
C LEU A 43 10.95 -6.92 -11.68
N MET A 44 10.01 -5.98 -11.86
CA MET A 44 9.10 -5.49 -10.83
C MET A 44 7.72 -6.13 -10.94
N LYS A 45 7.16 -6.62 -9.83
CA LYS A 45 5.80 -7.21 -9.77
C LYS A 45 4.71 -6.12 -9.72
N MET A 46 4.49 -5.42 -10.83
CA MET A 46 3.65 -4.21 -10.90
C MET A 46 2.13 -4.45 -10.78
N GLY A 47 1.63 -5.68 -10.90
CA GLY A 47 0.20 -5.96 -10.73
C GLY A 47 -0.27 -6.20 -9.29
N SER A 48 0.54 -5.84 -8.28
CA SER A 48 0.13 -5.91 -6.88
C SER A 48 -0.99 -4.92 -6.56
N GLN A 49 -2.03 -5.38 -5.86
CA GLN A 49 -3.11 -4.52 -5.37
C GLN A 49 -2.63 -3.36 -4.48
N ARG A 50 -1.44 -3.47 -3.86
CA ARG A 50 -0.84 -2.40 -3.04
C ARG A 50 -0.76 -1.09 -3.82
N TYR A 51 -0.29 -1.15 -5.06
CA TYR A 51 -0.04 0.07 -5.83
C TYR A 51 -1.32 0.79 -6.24
N TYR A 52 -2.38 0.04 -6.57
CA TYR A 52 -3.69 0.64 -6.84
C TYR A 52 -4.33 1.27 -5.59
N VAL A 53 -4.04 0.75 -4.41
CA VAL A 53 -4.51 1.35 -3.14
C VAL A 53 -3.76 2.65 -2.89
N PHE A 54 -2.44 2.63 -3.05
CA PHE A 54 -1.61 3.83 -2.93
C PHE A 54 -1.96 4.90 -3.99
N ARG A 55 -2.32 4.48 -5.21
CA ARG A 55 -2.76 5.39 -6.28
C ARG A 55 -4.06 6.13 -5.94
N LYS A 56 -4.96 5.47 -5.18
CA LYS A 56 -6.21 6.09 -4.70
C LYS A 56 -5.94 7.12 -3.60
N SER A 57 -5.01 6.82 -2.70
CA SER A 57 -4.57 7.76 -1.67
C SER A 57 -3.20 7.35 -1.13
N LEU A 58 -2.29 8.31 -1.06
CA LEU A 58 -1.00 8.18 -0.39
C LEU A 58 -1.08 8.43 1.12
N LYS A 59 -2.21 8.97 1.59
CA LYS A 59 -2.43 9.33 3.01
C LYS A 59 -2.85 8.11 3.82
N CYS A 60 -2.35 8.02 5.05
CA CYS A 60 -2.84 7.06 6.03
C CYS A 60 -4.32 7.32 6.34
N SER A 61 -5.13 6.26 6.37
CA SER A 61 -6.57 6.34 6.72
C SER A 61 -6.86 6.49 8.23
N HIS A 62 -5.82 6.70 9.05
CA HIS A 62 -5.96 6.86 10.50
C HIS A 62 -5.25 8.11 11.05
N CYS A 63 -4.18 8.55 10.38
CA CYS A 63 -3.38 9.69 10.81
C CYS A 63 -2.98 10.53 9.59
N GLU A 64 -2.25 11.61 9.83
CA GLU A 64 -1.95 12.60 8.80
C GLU A 64 -0.74 12.27 7.91
N ARG A 65 -0.07 11.13 8.13
CA ARG A 65 1.10 10.74 7.32
C ARG A 65 0.74 10.52 5.85
N VAL A 66 1.56 11.07 4.96
CA VAL A 66 1.45 10.93 3.50
C VAL A 66 2.69 10.24 2.96
N GLY A 67 2.51 9.20 2.14
CA GLY A 67 3.62 8.57 1.44
C GLY A 67 4.26 9.53 0.41
N LEU A 68 5.57 9.71 0.49
CA LEU A 68 6.34 10.70 -0.26
C LEU A 68 7.14 10.09 -1.42
N TYR A 69 7.66 8.87 -1.26
CA TYR A 69 8.41 8.17 -2.32
C TYR A 69 8.29 6.65 -2.18
N PHE A 70 8.59 5.97 -3.28
CA PHE A 70 8.79 4.53 -3.30
C PHE A 70 10.27 4.20 -3.28
N ALA A 71 10.67 3.26 -2.43
CA ALA A 71 11.99 2.65 -2.48
C ALA A 71 11.92 1.31 -3.24
N LYS A 72 12.88 1.08 -4.15
CA LYS A 72 13.05 -0.21 -4.84
C LYS A 72 13.89 -1.12 -3.97
N GLU A 73 13.23 -2.13 -3.42
CA GLU A 73 13.78 -2.96 -2.34
C GLU A 73 13.53 -4.45 -2.55
N THR A 74 14.44 -5.27 -2.04
CA THR A 74 14.25 -6.73 -1.89
C THR A 74 14.65 -7.15 -0.49
N HIS A 75 14.01 -8.20 0.02
CA HIS A 75 14.37 -8.76 1.32
C HIS A 75 15.74 -9.43 1.24
N LEU A 76 16.55 -9.25 2.28
CA LEU A 76 17.79 -9.99 2.46
C LEU A 76 17.53 -11.27 3.26
N ASN A 77 18.24 -12.34 2.93
CA ASN A 77 18.29 -13.56 3.73
C ASN A 77 19.22 -13.38 4.94
N LYS A 78 19.46 -14.45 5.71
CA LYS A 78 20.32 -14.39 6.90
C LYS A 78 21.79 -14.14 6.58
N GLN A 79 22.19 -14.36 5.32
CA GLN A 79 23.54 -14.17 4.82
C GLN A 79 23.75 -12.77 4.22
N GLY A 80 22.73 -11.91 4.21
CA GLY A 80 22.81 -10.58 3.62
C GLY A 80 22.60 -10.55 2.10
N GLU A 81 22.18 -11.67 1.50
CA GLU A 81 21.95 -11.79 0.06
C GLU A 81 20.47 -11.65 -0.29
N PRO A 82 20.10 -11.14 -1.49
CA PRO A 82 18.71 -11.08 -1.93
C PRO A 82 17.98 -12.42 -1.79
N ALA A 83 16.93 -12.46 -0.97
CA ALA A 83 16.12 -13.65 -0.73
C ALA A 83 15.27 -14.03 -1.95
N SER A 84 15.10 -13.12 -2.90
CA SER A 84 14.46 -13.39 -4.17
C SER A 84 15.01 -12.46 -5.27
N PRO A 85 14.95 -12.88 -6.55
CA PRO A 85 15.33 -12.02 -7.67
C PRO A 85 14.31 -10.91 -7.96
N SER A 86 13.17 -10.89 -7.24
CA SER A 86 12.12 -9.90 -7.45
C SER A 86 12.30 -8.72 -6.51
N PHE A 87 12.29 -7.52 -7.09
CA PHE A 87 12.20 -6.28 -6.34
C PHE A 87 10.75 -5.84 -6.15
N HIS A 88 10.54 -5.03 -5.13
CA HIS A 88 9.27 -4.43 -4.76
C HIS A 88 9.44 -2.94 -4.55
N PHE A 89 8.41 -2.16 -4.91
CA PHE A 89 8.33 -0.77 -4.52
C PHE A 89 7.62 -0.66 -3.17
N ASN A 90 8.34 -0.21 -2.14
CA ASN A 90 7.76 0.08 -0.82
C ASN A 90 7.54 1.58 -0.69
N LEU A 91 6.32 2.00 -0.35
CA LEU A 91 5.97 3.41 -0.16
C LEU A 91 6.40 3.84 1.24
N TYR A 92 7.02 5.00 1.36
CA TYR A 92 7.46 5.57 2.64
C TYR A 92 6.90 6.97 2.83
N ALA A 93 6.41 7.25 4.04
CA ALA A 93 6.27 8.61 4.56
C ALA A 93 7.56 8.99 5.30
N VAL A 94 7.74 10.28 5.59
CA VAL A 94 8.85 10.78 6.41
C VAL A 94 8.27 11.66 7.50
N ASP A 95 8.57 11.34 8.76
CA ASP A 95 8.17 12.15 9.91
C ASP A 95 9.03 13.42 10.01
N PRO A 96 8.62 14.45 10.79
CA PRO A 96 9.36 15.72 10.89
C PRO A 96 10.82 15.60 11.36
N ASP A 97 11.14 14.51 12.06
CA ASP A 97 12.49 14.18 12.52
C ASP A 97 13.35 13.48 11.45
N GLY A 98 12.81 13.25 10.26
CA GLY A 98 13.46 12.53 9.15
C GLY A 98 13.28 11.01 9.20
N THR A 99 12.52 10.47 10.16
CA THR A 99 12.29 9.03 10.28
C THR A 99 11.40 8.51 9.14
N GLU A 100 11.88 7.52 8.40
CA GLU A 100 11.09 6.84 7.37
C GLU A 100 10.03 5.93 7.99
N VAL A 101 8.78 6.08 7.56
CA VAL A 101 7.65 5.26 8.01
C VAL A 101 7.08 4.49 6.83
N LEU A 102 7.15 3.16 6.90
CA LEU A 102 6.61 2.29 5.86
C LEU A 102 5.09 2.45 5.74
N MET A 103 4.61 2.63 4.51
CA MET A 103 3.20 2.68 4.18
C MET A 103 2.74 1.33 3.64
N THR A 104 1.58 0.90 4.13
CA THR A 104 1.04 -0.44 3.96
C THR A 104 -0.38 -0.40 3.38
N LYS A 105 -0.79 -1.52 2.79
CA LYS A 105 -2.17 -1.78 2.42
C LYS A 105 -2.83 -2.54 3.56
N ASP A 106 -3.98 -2.06 4.02
CA ASP A 106 -4.80 -2.79 4.99
C ASP A 106 -6.27 -2.83 4.57
N HIS A 107 -7.05 -3.71 5.21
CA HIS A 107 -8.49 -3.75 5.01
C HIS A 107 -9.21 -2.72 5.91
N VAL A 108 -10.24 -2.04 5.38
CA VAL A 108 -11.15 -1.20 6.18
C VAL A 108 -11.84 -2.07 7.23
N LEU A 109 -12.63 -3.06 6.78
CA LEU A 109 -13.12 -4.15 7.62
C LEU A 109 -12.16 -5.33 7.51
N ALA A 110 -11.63 -5.79 8.65
CA ALA A 110 -10.70 -6.91 8.69
C ALA A 110 -11.30 -8.18 8.04
N ARG A 111 -10.45 -8.97 7.35
CA ARG A 111 -10.89 -10.21 6.68
C ARG A 111 -11.52 -11.21 7.65
N SER A 112 -10.97 -11.35 8.87
CA SER A 112 -11.51 -12.24 9.92
C SER A 112 -12.93 -11.87 10.36
N LYS A 113 -13.36 -10.64 10.07
CA LYS A 113 -14.68 -10.10 10.43
C LYS A 113 -15.59 -9.94 9.19
N GLY A 114 -15.31 -10.67 8.11
CA GLY A 114 -16.12 -10.63 6.87
C GLY A 114 -15.66 -9.60 5.83
N GLY A 115 -14.55 -8.91 6.04
CA GLY A 115 -14.01 -7.96 5.08
C GLY A 115 -13.59 -8.60 3.75
N ALA A 116 -14.12 -8.09 2.64
CA ALA A 116 -13.81 -8.58 1.30
C ALA A 116 -12.35 -8.31 0.88
N ASN A 117 -11.76 -9.21 0.08
CA ASN A 117 -10.46 -9.01 -0.55
C ASN A 117 -10.58 -8.19 -1.85
N SER A 118 -11.03 -6.94 -1.74
CA SER A 118 -11.28 -6.07 -2.89
C SER A 118 -10.69 -4.68 -2.71
N LEU A 119 -10.38 -4.01 -3.82
CA LEU A 119 -9.94 -2.61 -3.83
C LEU A 119 -10.93 -1.63 -3.20
N LYS A 120 -12.20 -2.03 -3.00
CA LYS A 120 -13.21 -1.22 -2.30
C LYS A 120 -13.08 -1.29 -0.78
N ASN A 121 -12.51 -2.37 -0.25
CA ASN A 121 -12.30 -2.58 1.18
C ASN A 121 -10.82 -2.39 1.59
N TYR A 122 -9.99 -1.84 0.70
CA TYR A 122 -8.58 -1.58 1.01
C TYR A 122 -8.33 -0.09 1.20
N VAL A 123 -7.46 0.23 2.15
CA VAL A 123 -6.98 1.58 2.44
C VAL A 123 -5.47 1.59 2.66
N THR A 124 -4.87 2.75 2.44
CA THR A 124 -3.49 3.03 2.82
C THR A 124 -3.41 3.29 4.32
N MET A 125 -2.43 2.68 4.99
CA MET A 125 -2.14 2.90 6.40
C MET A 125 -0.63 2.90 6.62
N CYS A 126 -0.10 3.80 7.45
CA CYS A 126 1.26 3.64 7.91
C CYS A 126 1.39 2.38 8.79
N GLU A 127 2.59 1.81 8.84
CA GLU A 127 2.88 0.59 9.60
C GLU A 127 2.47 0.72 11.09
N PRO A 128 2.77 1.83 11.81
CA PRO A 128 2.38 1.97 13.20
C PRO A 128 0.87 1.90 13.42
N CYS A 129 0.08 2.58 12.57
CA CYS A 129 -1.38 2.55 12.67
C CYS A 129 -1.94 1.17 12.28
N ASN A 130 -1.34 0.49 11.30
CA ASN A 130 -1.77 -0.86 10.91
C ASN A 130 -1.47 -1.86 12.03
N SER A 131 -0.29 -1.77 12.65
CA SER A 131 0.10 -2.57 13.82
C SER A 131 -0.84 -2.32 15.00
N TYR A 132 -1.13 -1.06 15.31
CA TYR A 132 -2.10 -0.69 16.34
C TYR A 132 -3.48 -1.30 16.06
N LYS A 133 -4.01 -1.16 14.84
CA LYS A 133 -5.29 -1.78 14.42
C LYS A 133 -5.31 -3.30 14.58
N ARG A 134 -4.18 -3.99 14.36
CA ARG A 134 -4.07 -5.45 14.55
C ARG A 134 -4.10 -5.86 16.02
N SER A 135 -3.64 -4.98 16.92
CA SER A 135 -3.69 -5.20 18.37
C SER A 135 -5.05 -4.89 19.01
N MET A 136 -5.97 -4.24 18.29
CA MET A 136 -7.30 -3.90 18.81
C MET A 136 -8.17 -5.14 19.04
N ASP A 137 -9.03 -5.05 20.06
CA ASP A 137 -10.12 -5.98 20.28
C ASP A 137 -11.17 -5.94 19.15
N GLU A 138 -12.12 -6.88 19.20
CA GLU A 138 -13.09 -7.04 18.12
C GLU A 138 -14.00 -5.82 17.95
N GLU A 139 -14.44 -5.22 19.05
CA GLU A 139 -15.44 -4.15 19.08
C GLU A 139 -14.86 -2.85 18.53
N LYS A 140 -13.70 -2.42 19.04
CA LYS A 140 -13.05 -1.18 18.59
C LYS A 140 -12.69 -1.20 17.11
N ALA A 141 -12.24 -2.36 16.62
CA ALA A 141 -11.92 -2.48 15.20
C ALA A 141 -13.17 -2.54 14.29
N LYS A 142 -14.37 -2.81 14.81
CA LYS A 142 -15.63 -2.63 14.05
C LYS A 142 -16.02 -1.16 14.02
N GLU A 143 -15.99 -0.47 15.16
CA GLU A 143 -16.29 0.96 15.27
C GLU A 143 -15.41 1.80 14.32
N LEU A 144 -14.10 1.57 14.34
CA LEU A 144 -13.16 2.25 13.43
C LEU A 144 -13.45 1.96 11.94
N ALA A 145 -13.93 0.75 11.62
CA ALA A 145 -14.28 0.40 10.24
C ALA A 145 -15.55 1.14 9.79
N GLU A 146 -16.54 1.26 10.66
CA GLU A 146 -17.78 2.02 10.40
C GLU A 146 -17.51 3.51 10.25
N GLU A 147 -16.70 4.09 11.13
CA GLU A 147 -16.29 5.50 11.06
C GLU A 147 -15.64 5.82 9.71
N ARG A 148 -14.70 4.98 9.26
CA ARG A 148 -14.04 5.13 7.96
C ARG A 148 -15.01 5.00 6.78
N GLN A 149 -15.98 4.08 6.86
CA GLN A 149 -17.00 3.95 5.83
C GLN A 149 -17.88 5.19 5.77
N ARG A 150 -18.31 5.73 6.93
CA ARG A 150 -19.10 6.96 7.01
C ARG A 150 -18.32 8.17 6.46
N ALA A 151 -17.06 8.35 6.86
CA ALA A 151 -16.20 9.41 6.34
C ALA A 151 -16.02 9.31 4.82
N GLY A 152 -15.85 8.09 4.29
CA GLY A 152 -15.77 7.85 2.84
C GLY A 152 -17.06 8.13 2.07
N ILE A 153 -18.23 8.05 2.72
CA ILE A 153 -19.52 8.46 2.14
C ILE A 153 -19.62 9.99 2.13
N LEU A 154 -19.27 10.66 3.23
CA LEU A 154 -19.35 12.11 3.35
C LEU A 154 -18.48 12.84 2.31
N LEU A 155 -17.24 12.37 2.09
CA LEU A 155 -16.35 12.92 1.06
C LEU A 155 -16.95 12.83 -0.35
N LYS A 156 -17.59 11.71 -0.70
CA LYS A 156 -18.24 11.54 -2.01
C LYS A 156 -19.45 12.43 -2.22
N LEU A 157 -20.16 12.80 -1.16
CA LEU A 157 -21.30 13.73 -1.25
C LEU A 157 -20.82 15.18 -1.40
N GLY A 158 -19.68 15.54 -0.79
CA GLY A 158 -19.06 16.85 -0.96
C GLY A 158 -18.52 17.10 -2.38
N GLU A 159 -18.00 16.05 -3.04
CA GLU A 159 -17.52 16.12 -4.44
C GLU A 159 -18.66 16.28 -5.47
N VAL A 160 -19.92 16.03 -5.11
CA VAL A 160 -21.09 16.16 -6.00
C VAL A 160 -21.71 17.57 -5.92
N HIS A 161 -21.24 18.42 -4.99
CA HIS A 161 -21.74 19.78 -4.78
C HIS A 161 -20.65 20.87 -4.90
N GLY A 162 -19.49 20.54 -5.48
CA GLY A 162 -18.39 21.48 -5.76
C GLY A 162 -18.23 21.78 -7.24
#